data_AF-A0A7C8EPJ1-F1
#
_entry.id   AF-A0A7C8EPJ1-F1
#
_cell.length_a   1.000
_cell.length_b   1.000
_cell.length_c   1.000
_cell.angle_alpha   90.00
_cell.angle_beta   90.00
_cell.angle_gamma   90.00
#
_symmetry.space_group_name_H-M   'P 1'
#
loop_
_entity.id
_entity.type
_entity.pdbx_description
1 polymer ?
#
loop_
_entity_poly.entity_id
_entity_poly.type
_entity_poly.pdbx_seq_one_letter_code
_entity_poly.pdbx_strand_id
1 'polypeptide(L)'
;MKIAVTSTGPGLDDNVEARFGRCPYFLIIDSDTMQFEAIENPNLALGGGAGIQSAQLMSEKGVTAVLTGNCGPNAFNVFGQAGIQVVVGVSGRVRDAVEQFKTGDFSSASGPNVASHFGVNTAPQDANPAQINPGPSVGGMGGGMGRGMGRGGGMGRGMGRGMGRGGGMGRGMGMTAAMGMPPAGGAAGFGTDAGGQNPEQELAALKQQAQMLEQQKQELNQRITQFQTGRRAVAIVDPEKCAGCGICQDVCPTGAISVNGQAHINDEICTACAACVSECPNQAIVIAQKNLKNPGR
;
A
#
# COMPACT_ATOMS: atom_id res chain seq x y z
N MET A 1 -0.45 -6.63 25.17
CA MET A 1 -0.92 -6.59 23.74
C MET A 1 0.00 -7.50 22.92
N LYS A 2 -0.50 -8.25 21.93
CA LYS A 2 0.37 -9.09 21.08
C LYS A 2 0.90 -8.33 19.86
N ILE A 3 2.21 -8.20 19.76
CA ILE A 3 2.89 -7.55 18.65
C ILE A 3 3.80 -8.55 17.93
N ALA A 4 3.91 -8.44 16.62
CA ALA A 4 4.91 -9.17 15.84
C ALA A 4 6.06 -8.24 15.48
N VAL A 5 7.30 -8.72 15.59
CA VAL A 5 8.49 -8.00 15.14
C VAL A 5 9.26 -8.86 14.14
N THR A 6 9.61 -8.31 12.99
CA THR A 6 10.50 -9.00 12.04
C THR A 6 11.90 -9.06 12.60
N SER A 7 12.55 -10.22 12.54
CA SER A 7 13.88 -10.40 13.15
C SER A 7 14.83 -11.18 12.25
N THR A 8 16.12 -10.86 12.34
CA THR A 8 17.19 -11.63 11.70
C THR A 8 17.46 -12.96 12.40
N GLY A 9 17.04 -13.11 13.65
CA GLY A 9 17.23 -14.30 14.48
C GLY A 9 16.09 -14.55 15.49
N PRO A 10 16.15 -15.64 16.25
CA PRO A 10 15.06 -16.07 17.13
C PRO A 10 15.01 -15.37 18.49
N GLY A 11 15.91 -14.42 18.78
CA GLY A 11 16.03 -13.77 20.09
C GLY A 11 15.69 -12.28 20.10
N LEU A 12 15.39 -11.73 21.29
CA LEU A 12 15.07 -10.31 21.47
C LEU A 12 16.27 -9.37 21.24
N ASP A 13 17.50 -9.89 21.31
CA ASP A 13 18.72 -9.12 21.10
C ASP A 13 19.19 -9.16 19.64
N ASP A 14 18.49 -9.91 18.78
CA ASP A 14 18.68 -9.86 17.33
C ASP A 14 18.15 -8.55 16.73
N ASN A 15 18.59 -8.25 15.52
CA ASN A 15 18.19 -7.03 14.82
C ASN A 15 16.84 -7.20 14.12
N VAL A 16 16.11 -6.09 14.03
CA VAL A 16 14.89 -6.01 13.23
C VAL A 16 15.23 -6.19 11.76
N GLU A 17 14.57 -7.14 11.10
CA GLU A 17 14.81 -7.43 9.68
C GLU A 17 14.08 -6.44 8.78
N ALA A 18 14.79 -5.98 7.75
CA ALA A 18 14.31 -4.92 6.86
C ALA A 18 13.14 -5.35 5.96
N ARG A 19 12.91 -6.65 5.75
CA ARG A 19 11.91 -7.16 4.80
C ARG A 19 10.85 -7.95 5.54
N PHE A 20 9.62 -7.45 5.57
CA PHE A 20 8.51 -8.16 6.20
C PHE A 20 8.26 -9.56 5.61
N GLY A 21 7.93 -9.65 4.33
CA GLY A 21 7.47 -10.91 3.75
C GLY A 21 8.54 -12.01 3.66
N ARG A 22 9.81 -11.66 3.86
CA ARG A 22 10.96 -12.57 3.71
C ARG A 22 11.91 -12.49 4.90
N CYS A 23 11.43 -12.03 6.06
CA CYS A 23 12.27 -12.08 7.24
C CYS A 23 12.52 -13.53 7.64
N PRO A 24 13.69 -13.87 8.23
CA PRO A 24 13.95 -15.19 8.75
C PRO A 24 13.00 -15.59 9.88
N TYR A 25 12.73 -14.67 10.81
CA TYR A 25 11.89 -14.93 11.98
C TYR A 25 10.84 -13.84 12.21
N PHE A 26 9.71 -14.24 12.76
CA PHE A 26 8.74 -13.36 13.43
C PHE A 26 8.80 -13.63 14.93
N LEU A 27 9.03 -12.58 15.72
CA LEU A 27 8.93 -12.66 17.18
C LEU A 27 7.55 -12.15 17.59
N ILE A 28 6.72 -13.04 18.12
CA ILE A 28 5.39 -12.70 18.66
C ILE A 28 5.56 -12.39 20.14
N ILE A 29 5.45 -11.13 20.50
CA ILE A 29 5.81 -10.61 21.81
C ILE A 29 4.56 -10.06 22.49
N ASP A 30 4.37 -10.40 23.75
CA ASP A 30 3.43 -9.68 24.61
C ASP A 30 4.10 -8.39 25.11
N SER A 31 3.59 -7.23 24.70
CA SER A 31 4.15 -5.92 25.03
C SER A 31 4.23 -5.65 26.53
N ASP A 32 3.35 -6.24 27.32
CA ASP A 32 3.20 -5.89 28.74
C ASP A 32 4.21 -6.69 29.57
N THR A 33 4.41 -7.96 29.20
CA THR A 33 5.26 -8.92 29.94
C THR A 33 6.62 -9.21 29.30
N MET A 34 6.84 -8.79 28.04
CA MET A 34 8.00 -9.16 27.21
C MET A 34 8.17 -10.66 26.96
N GLN A 35 7.17 -11.48 27.28
CA GLN A 35 7.15 -12.89 26.90
C GLN A 35 7.02 -13.01 25.38
N PHE A 36 7.76 -13.93 24.76
CA PHE A 36 7.76 -14.06 23.31
C PHE A 36 7.81 -15.50 22.82
N GLU A 37 7.28 -15.70 21.61
CA GLU A 37 7.42 -16.91 20.80
C GLU A 37 8.16 -16.54 19.51
N ALA A 38 9.22 -17.27 19.19
CA ALA A 38 9.93 -17.11 17.92
C ALA A 38 9.37 -18.09 16.88
N ILE A 39 8.98 -17.57 15.72
CA ILE A 39 8.45 -18.34 14.60
C ILE A 39 9.38 -18.18 13.41
N GLU A 40 9.91 -19.29 12.91
CA GLU A 40 10.64 -19.31 11.63
C GLU A 40 9.67 -19.08 10.48
N ASN A 41 10.04 -18.21 9.53
CA ASN A 41 9.16 -17.85 8.44
C ASN A 41 9.24 -18.88 7.29
N PRO A 42 8.18 -19.68 7.05
CA PRO A 42 8.18 -20.66 5.96
C PRO A 42 8.16 -20.00 4.57
N ASN A 43 7.86 -18.70 4.50
CA ASN A 43 7.61 -17.98 3.26
C ASN A 43 8.88 -17.32 2.68
N LEU A 44 10.03 -17.44 3.36
CA LEU A 44 11.26 -16.75 3.00
C LEU A 44 11.73 -17.02 1.57
N ALA A 45 11.58 -18.25 1.09
CA ALA A 45 12.03 -18.70 -0.23
C ALA A 45 10.98 -18.62 -1.34
N LEU A 46 9.78 -18.10 -1.06
CA LEU A 46 8.71 -18.06 -2.07
C LEU A 46 9.05 -17.11 -3.22
N GLY A 47 8.88 -17.61 -4.45
CA GLY A 47 9.07 -16.82 -5.68
C GLY A 47 8.12 -15.63 -5.82
N GLY A 48 6.95 -15.70 -5.16
CA GLY A 48 5.96 -14.63 -5.11
C GLY A 48 4.96 -14.84 -3.96
N GLY A 49 4.28 -13.78 -3.54
CA GLY A 49 3.24 -13.87 -2.49
C GLY A 49 3.75 -14.00 -1.06
N ALA A 50 5.06 -13.99 -0.82
CA ALA A 50 5.66 -14.14 0.52
C ALA A 50 5.10 -13.17 1.56
N GLY A 51 4.86 -11.91 1.17
CA GLY A 51 4.24 -10.90 2.02
C GLY A 51 2.78 -11.18 2.36
N ILE A 52 1.98 -11.74 1.44
CA ILE A 52 0.56 -12.06 1.69
C ILE A 52 0.47 -13.21 2.68
N GLN A 53 1.21 -14.29 2.43
CA GLN A 53 1.19 -15.48 3.29
C GLN A 53 1.76 -15.17 4.68
N SER A 54 2.81 -14.35 4.76
CA SER A 54 3.35 -13.90 6.05
C SER A 54 2.35 -13.03 6.82
N ALA A 55 1.63 -12.14 6.13
CA ALA A 55 0.61 -11.31 6.78
C ALA A 55 -0.60 -12.13 7.27
N GLN A 56 -1.00 -13.16 6.51
CA GLN A 56 -2.03 -14.11 6.94
C GLN A 56 -1.60 -14.88 8.19
N LEU A 57 -0.37 -15.39 8.21
CA LEU A 57 0.21 -16.06 9.39
C LEU A 57 0.17 -15.17 10.64
N MET A 58 0.50 -13.88 10.50
CA MET A 58 0.42 -12.93 11.61
C MET A 58 -1.03 -12.70 12.07
N SER A 59 -1.98 -12.62 11.13
CA SER A 59 -3.41 -12.54 11.46
C SER A 59 -3.91 -13.76 12.22
N GLU A 60 -3.47 -14.97 11.83
CA GLU A 60 -3.80 -16.22 12.52
C GLU A 60 -3.21 -16.28 13.94
N LYS A 61 -2.01 -15.71 14.14
CA LYS A 61 -1.37 -15.59 15.46
C LYS A 61 -2.04 -14.53 16.35
N GLY A 62 -3.00 -13.78 15.82
CA GLY A 62 -3.80 -12.80 16.56
C GLY A 62 -2.99 -11.61 17.06
N VAL A 63 -1.97 -11.19 16.30
CA VAL A 63 -1.23 -9.96 16.63
C VAL A 63 -2.05 -8.74 16.26
N THR A 64 -1.96 -7.70 17.07
CA THR A 64 -2.67 -6.44 16.85
C THR A 64 -1.77 -5.38 16.23
N ALA A 65 -0.44 -5.56 16.29
CA ALA A 65 0.53 -4.71 15.62
C ALA A 65 1.71 -5.50 15.05
N VAL A 66 2.33 -4.96 14.00
CA VAL A 66 3.52 -5.51 13.33
C VAL A 66 4.57 -4.41 13.20
N LEU A 67 5.77 -4.68 13.68
CA LEU A 67 6.93 -3.80 13.60
C LEU A 67 7.90 -4.40 12.58
N THR A 68 8.25 -3.62 11.55
CA THR A 68 9.15 -4.07 10.48
C THR A 68 9.95 -2.91 9.91
N GLY A 69 11.09 -3.19 9.28
CA GLY A 69 11.79 -2.19 8.49
C GLY A 69 10.96 -1.76 7.27
N ASN A 70 10.54 -2.71 6.44
CA ASN A 70 9.74 -2.41 5.25
C ASN A 70 8.54 -3.34 5.10
N CYS A 71 7.45 -2.78 4.59
CA CYS A 71 6.21 -3.47 4.26
C CYS A 71 5.76 -3.05 2.85
N GLY A 72 5.61 -4.03 1.95
CA GLY A 72 5.07 -3.80 0.60
C GLY A 72 3.55 -3.73 0.58
N PRO A 73 2.94 -3.26 -0.54
CA PRO A 73 1.50 -3.00 -0.66
C PRO A 73 0.65 -4.24 -0.41
N ASN A 74 1.08 -5.40 -0.88
CA ASN A 74 0.31 -6.64 -0.74
C ASN A 74 0.15 -7.06 0.72
N ALA A 75 1.22 -7.00 1.52
CA ALA A 75 1.16 -7.32 2.95
C ALA A 75 0.37 -6.25 3.72
N PHE A 76 0.60 -4.98 3.39
CA PHE A 76 -0.10 -3.85 4.03
C PHE A 76 -1.61 -3.94 3.85
N ASN A 77 -2.09 -4.33 2.67
CA ASN A 77 -3.52 -4.53 2.41
C ASN A 77 -4.13 -5.65 3.26
N VAL A 78 -3.41 -6.76 3.45
CA VAL A 78 -3.86 -7.87 4.31
C VAL A 78 -3.97 -7.39 5.76
N PHE A 79 -2.98 -6.63 6.25
CA PHE A 79 -3.03 -6.07 7.59
C PHE A 79 -4.18 -5.09 7.80
N GLY A 80 -4.43 -4.21 6.82
CA GLY A 80 -5.57 -3.28 6.87
C GLY A 80 -6.92 -4.00 6.94
N GLN A 81 -7.08 -5.11 6.21
CA GLN A 81 -8.30 -5.93 6.27
C GLN A 81 -8.44 -6.68 7.60
N ALA A 82 -7.33 -7.10 8.19
CA ALA A 82 -7.30 -7.79 9.48
C ALA A 82 -7.38 -6.83 10.69
N GLY A 83 -7.36 -5.52 10.47
CA GLY A 83 -7.32 -4.52 11.55
C GLY A 83 -6.01 -4.50 12.33
N ILE A 84 -4.91 -4.94 11.70
CA ILE A 84 -3.58 -5.02 12.32
C ILE A 84 -2.82 -3.73 12.02
N GLN A 85 -2.32 -3.07 13.06
CA GLN A 85 -1.50 -1.88 12.92
C GLN A 85 -0.12 -2.24 12.37
N VAL A 86 0.36 -1.52 11.36
CA VAL A 86 1.71 -1.72 10.82
C VAL A 86 2.59 -0.53 11.19
N VAL A 87 3.78 -0.78 11.70
CA VAL A 87 4.84 0.21 11.93
C VAL A 87 6.00 -0.14 11.00
N VAL A 88 6.39 0.81 10.16
CA VAL A 88 7.47 0.67 9.18
C VAL A 88 8.63 1.62 9.53
N GLY A 89 9.81 1.36 8.98
CA GLY A 89 11.03 2.11 9.28
C GLY A 89 11.70 1.71 10.59
N VAL A 90 11.28 0.59 11.19
CA VAL A 90 11.86 0.08 12.43
C VAL A 90 13.23 -0.53 12.14
N SER A 91 14.22 -0.18 12.96
CA SER A 91 15.58 -0.69 12.88
C SER A 91 16.21 -0.79 14.27
N GLY A 92 17.37 -1.45 14.39
CA GLY A 92 18.02 -1.71 15.68
C GLY A 92 17.58 -3.06 16.26
N ARG A 93 17.73 -3.22 17.59
CA ARG A 93 17.39 -4.47 18.28
C ARG A 93 15.89 -4.63 18.45
N VAL A 94 15.41 -5.87 18.43
CA VAL A 94 13.98 -6.15 18.63
C VAL A 94 13.51 -5.64 20.00
N ARG A 95 14.27 -5.87 21.07
CA ARG A 95 13.95 -5.38 22.42
C ARG A 95 13.67 -3.87 22.42
N ASP A 96 14.58 -3.10 21.86
CA ASP A 96 14.50 -1.63 21.83
C ASP A 96 13.29 -1.18 21.01
N ALA A 97 13.00 -1.86 19.89
CA ALA A 97 11.82 -1.58 19.07
C ALA A 97 10.50 -1.83 19.82
N VAL A 98 10.43 -2.89 20.65
CA VAL A 98 9.25 -3.14 21.49
C VAL A 98 9.10 -2.05 22.56
N GLU A 99 10.20 -1.63 23.19
CA GLU A 99 10.17 -0.58 24.20
C GLU A 99 9.71 0.77 23.62
N GLN A 100 10.26 1.17 22.48
CA GLN A 100 9.86 2.37 21.73
C GLN A 100 8.39 2.32 21.29
N PHE A 101 7.87 1.14 20.97
CA PHE A 101 6.46 0.96 20.65
C PHE A 101 5.57 1.20 21.87
N LYS A 102 5.99 0.77 23.07
CA LYS A 102 5.24 0.98 24.31
C LYS A 102 5.22 2.45 24.74
N THR A 103 6.31 3.18 24.53
CA THR A 103 6.42 4.60 24.87
C THR A 103 5.66 5.51 23.90
N GLY A 104 5.20 4.96 22.77
CA GLY A 104 4.45 5.70 21.75
C GLY A 104 5.34 6.47 20.77
N ASP A 105 6.64 6.13 20.69
CA ASP A 105 7.60 6.78 19.81
C ASP A 105 7.41 6.40 18.32
N PHE A 106 6.58 5.39 18.05
CA PHE A 106 6.24 4.98 16.70
C PHE A 106 4.86 5.48 16.25
N SER A 107 4.84 6.04 15.04
CA SER A 107 3.60 6.32 14.32
C SER A 107 3.19 5.10 13.49
N SER A 108 1.90 4.75 13.51
CA SER A 108 1.36 3.78 12.57
C SER A 108 1.59 4.24 11.13
N ALA A 109 1.94 3.29 10.27
CA ALA A 109 2.14 3.55 8.86
C ALA A 109 0.77 3.77 8.20
N SER A 110 0.63 4.87 7.45
CA SER A 110 -0.56 5.18 6.66
C SER A 110 -0.61 4.44 5.32
N GLY A 111 0.48 3.76 4.95
CA GLY A 111 0.66 3.05 3.69
C GLY A 111 1.97 2.25 3.65
N PRO A 112 2.17 1.42 2.61
CA PRO A 112 3.41 0.69 2.39
C PRO A 112 4.58 1.65 2.12
N ASN A 113 5.79 1.29 2.56
CA ASN A 113 7.00 2.12 2.37
C ASN A 113 7.94 1.60 1.27
N VAL A 114 7.59 0.50 0.60
CA VAL A 114 8.33 -0.04 -0.55
C VAL A 114 7.38 -0.45 -1.68
N ALA A 115 7.88 -0.41 -2.91
CA ALA A 115 7.14 -0.86 -4.09
C ALA A 115 6.87 -2.38 -4.04
N SER A 116 5.91 -2.83 -4.85
CA SER A 116 5.69 -4.25 -5.11
C SER A 116 7.01 -4.93 -5.53
N HIS A 117 7.26 -6.13 -5.03
CA HIS A 117 8.45 -6.94 -5.33
C HIS A 117 9.78 -6.46 -4.71
N PHE A 118 9.75 -5.65 -3.65
CA PHE A 118 10.95 -5.31 -2.89
C PHE A 118 11.72 -6.56 -2.41
N GLY A 119 13.03 -6.62 -2.70
CA GLY A 119 13.91 -7.71 -2.30
C GLY A 119 13.76 -9.00 -3.11
N VAL A 120 13.07 -8.97 -4.27
CA VAL A 120 13.11 -10.03 -5.28
C VAL A 120 14.11 -9.63 -6.35
N ASN A 121 15.16 -10.42 -6.56
CA ASN A 121 16.10 -10.21 -7.67
C ASN A 121 15.42 -10.56 -9.00
N THR A 122 14.59 -9.68 -9.52
CA THR A 122 14.31 -9.63 -10.95
C THR A 122 15.33 -8.68 -11.56
N ALA A 123 16.41 -9.23 -12.12
CA ALA A 123 17.25 -8.46 -13.03
C ALA A 123 16.35 -7.80 -14.10
N PRO A 124 16.58 -6.54 -14.49
CA PRO A 124 15.85 -5.95 -15.59
C PRO A 124 16.24 -6.70 -16.87
N GLN A 125 15.34 -7.52 -17.40
CA GLN A 125 15.36 -7.81 -18.83
C GLN A 125 14.79 -6.56 -19.50
N ASP A 126 15.65 -5.91 -20.28
CA ASP A 126 15.36 -4.98 -21.38
C ASP A 126 16.11 -3.64 -21.27
N ALA A 127 17.42 -3.71 -21.49
CA ALA A 127 18.14 -2.64 -22.17
C ALA A 127 18.95 -3.29 -23.29
N ASN A 128 18.34 -3.34 -24.48
CA ASN A 128 18.98 -3.73 -25.74
C ASN A 128 20.13 -2.74 -26.06
N PRO A 129 21.42 -3.11 -25.96
CA PRO A 129 22.51 -2.22 -26.26
C PRO A 129 22.96 -2.49 -27.70
N ALA A 130 22.15 -2.09 -28.66
CA ALA A 130 22.45 -2.31 -30.08
C ALA A 130 22.15 -1.09 -30.94
N GLN A 131 22.60 0.10 -30.56
CA GLN A 131 22.92 1.20 -31.49
C GLN A 131 23.98 2.14 -30.89
N ILE A 132 25.25 1.82 -31.09
CA ILE A 132 26.34 2.80 -31.09
C ILE A 132 27.12 2.60 -32.38
N ASN A 133 27.08 3.60 -33.26
CA ASN A 133 27.91 3.69 -34.47
C ASN A 133 29.40 3.74 -34.09
N PRO A 134 30.29 2.96 -34.72
CA PRO A 134 31.72 3.14 -34.57
C PRO A 134 32.28 4.00 -35.72
N GLY A 135 32.82 5.17 -35.36
CA GLY A 135 33.84 5.88 -36.15
C GLY A 135 35.25 5.39 -35.77
N PRO A 136 36.27 5.59 -36.63
CA PRO A 136 37.35 4.62 -36.80
C PRO A 136 38.59 4.97 -35.99
N SER A 137 39.20 4.00 -35.28
CA SER A 137 40.64 4.03 -35.01
C SER A 137 41.20 2.67 -34.57
N VAL A 138 42.05 2.11 -35.42
CA VAL A 138 43.38 1.54 -35.12
C VAL A 138 43.48 0.29 -34.22
N GLY A 139 43.85 -0.82 -34.89
CA GLY A 139 45.03 -1.61 -34.51
C GLY A 139 44.85 -2.67 -33.43
N GLY A 140 44.87 -3.95 -33.83
CA GLY A 140 45.03 -5.04 -32.88
C GLY A 140 44.82 -6.42 -33.49
N MET A 141 45.83 -6.93 -34.22
CA MET A 141 45.95 -8.33 -34.59
C MET A 141 46.02 -9.21 -33.32
N GLY A 142 45.21 -10.27 -33.26
CA GLY A 142 45.30 -11.26 -32.19
C GLY A 142 44.47 -12.49 -32.52
N GLY A 143 45.10 -13.46 -33.21
CA GLY A 143 44.49 -14.74 -33.53
C GLY A 143 44.30 -15.61 -32.30
N GLY A 144 43.17 -16.32 -32.24
CA GLY A 144 42.86 -17.30 -31.21
C GLY A 144 41.85 -18.30 -31.72
N MET A 145 42.35 -19.39 -32.30
CA MET A 145 41.58 -20.56 -32.71
C MET A 145 40.98 -21.24 -31.47
N GLY A 146 39.66 -21.18 -31.32
CA GLY A 146 38.90 -21.94 -30.33
C GLY A 146 37.86 -22.80 -31.02
N ARG A 147 38.23 -24.05 -31.31
CA ARG A 147 37.33 -25.11 -31.78
C ARG A 147 36.37 -25.50 -30.66
N GLY A 148 35.09 -25.55 -30.96
CA GLY A 148 34.16 -26.46 -30.30
C GLY A 148 32.80 -25.85 -30.03
N MET A 149 31.79 -26.26 -30.82
CA MET A 149 30.46 -26.57 -30.26
C MET A 149 29.60 -27.32 -31.28
N GLY A 150 29.30 -28.58 -30.92
CA GLY A 150 27.94 -29.14 -30.88
C GLY A 150 27.04 -28.93 -32.09
N ARG A 151 27.04 -29.93 -32.98
CA ARG A 151 26.01 -30.15 -33.99
C ARG A 151 24.76 -30.76 -33.33
N GLY A 152 23.82 -29.93 -32.90
CA GLY A 152 22.50 -30.34 -32.38
C GLY A 152 21.37 -29.85 -33.29
N GLY A 153 21.14 -30.54 -34.40
CA GLY A 153 20.03 -30.25 -35.31
C GLY A 153 18.74 -30.92 -34.85
N GLY A 154 17.89 -30.19 -34.13
CA GLY A 154 16.52 -30.61 -33.83
C GLY A 154 15.56 -30.19 -34.95
N MET A 155 15.25 -31.11 -35.87
CA MET A 155 14.11 -31.00 -36.78
C MET A 155 12.91 -31.73 -36.19
N GLY A 156 12.03 -31.00 -35.49
CA GLY A 156 10.74 -31.48 -35.02
C GLY A 156 9.59 -30.68 -35.66
N ARG A 157 9.23 -31.00 -36.91
CA ARG A 157 7.97 -30.55 -37.52
C ARG A 157 6.84 -31.44 -36.99
N GLY A 158 6.11 -30.96 -35.99
CA GLY A 158 4.87 -31.57 -35.52
C GLY A 158 3.65 -30.97 -36.23
N MET A 159 3.14 -31.65 -37.26
CA MET A 159 1.78 -31.50 -37.76
C MET A 159 0.80 -32.08 -36.75
N GLY A 160 -0.17 -31.30 -36.28
CA GLY A 160 -1.25 -31.74 -35.40
C GLY A 160 -2.62 -31.29 -35.93
N ARG A 161 -3.11 -31.98 -36.98
CA ARG A 161 -4.52 -32.01 -37.36
C ARG A 161 -5.26 -32.89 -36.36
N GLY A 162 -6.36 -32.39 -35.78
CA GLY A 162 -7.24 -33.17 -34.92
C GLY A 162 -8.68 -32.71 -35.01
N MET A 163 -9.43 -33.28 -35.96
CA MET A 163 -10.89 -33.26 -36.01
C MET A 163 -11.46 -34.10 -34.86
N GLY A 164 -12.36 -33.53 -34.06
CA GLY A 164 -13.06 -34.21 -32.97
C GLY A 164 -14.55 -33.87 -32.98
N ARG A 165 -15.30 -34.70 -33.70
CA ARG A 165 -16.76 -34.70 -33.91
C ARG A 165 -17.46 -35.22 -32.65
N GLY A 166 -18.47 -34.51 -32.15
CA GLY A 166 -19.32 -34.97 -31.05
C GLY A 166 -20.68 -34.29 -31.07
N GLY A 167 -21.60 -34.82 -31.88
CA GLY A 167 -23.00 -34.42 -31.90
C GLY A 167 -23.82 -35.16 -30.85
N GLY A 168 -24.82 -34.49 -30.30
CA GLY A 168 -25.85 -35.06 -29.46
C GLY A 168 -27.11 -34.20 -29.51
N MET A 169 -28.02 -34.54 -30.42
CA MET A 169 -29.39 -34.03 -30.50
C MET A 169 -30.24 -34.61 -29.35
N GLY A 170 -31.01 -33.76 -28.68
CA GLY A 170 -32.02 -34.15 -27.70
C GLY A 170 -33.22 -33.21 -27.72
N ARG A 171 -34.27 -33.62 -28.44
CA ARG A 171 -35.60 -33.01 -28.61
C ARG A 171 -36.31 -32.61 -27.30
N GLY A 172 -37.13 -31.56 -27.38
CA GLY A 172 -38.29 -31.37 -26.50
C GLY A 172 -39.02 -30.06 -26.76
N MET A 173 -40.13 -30.12 -27.49
CA MET A 173 -40.87 -29.01 -28.10
C MET A 173 -42.23 -28.85 -27.39
N GLY A 174 -42.69 -27.60 -27.22
CA GLY A 174 -44.08 -27.25 -26.86
C GLY A 174 -44.32 -27.06 -25.36
N MET A 175 -45.12 -26.12 -24.87
CA MET A 175 -46.13 -25.28 -25.49
C MET A 175 -46.48 -24.13 -24.52
N THR A 176 -46.62 -22.93 -25.09
CA THR A 176 -47.67 -21.92 -24.88
C THR A 176 -47.96 -21.26 -23.51
N ALA A 177 -48.23 -19.96 -23.66
CA ALA A 177 -49.22 -19.15 -22.94
C ALA A 177 -48.77 -18.57 -21.58
N ALA A 178 -49.12 -17.36 -21.21
CA ALA A 178 -49.69 -16.19 -21.89
C ALA A 178 -49.62 -15.09 -20.82
N MET A 179 -49.40 -13.85 -21.24
CA MET A 179 -49.66 -12.69 -20.40
C MET A 179 -51.13 -12.72 -19.93
N GLY A 180 -51.36 -12.58 -18.64
CA GLY A 180 -52.69 -12.54 -18.04
C GLY A 180 -52.69 -11.80 -16.71
N MET A 181 -53.39 -10.67 -16.69
CA MET A 181 -53.70 -9.82 -15.53
C MET A 181 -54.30 -10.61 -14.35
N PRO A 182 -54.19 -10.10 -13.11
CA PRO A 182 -54.95 -10.67 -12.00
C PRO A 182 -56.41 -10.16 -12.03
N PRO A 183 -57.41 -11.00 -11.69
CA PRO A 183 -58.77 -10.53 -11.48
C PRO A 183 -59.00 -10.17 -10.00
N ALA A 184 -59.92 -9.23 -9.79
CA ALA A 184 -60.43 -8.82 -8.50
C ALA A 184 -61.59 -9.71 -8.03
N GLY A 185 -61.63 -9.98 -6.72
CA GLY A 185 -62.85 -10.11 -5.92
C GLY A 185 -63.34 -11.52 -5.56
N GLY A 186 -63.47 -11.79 -4.25
CA GLY A 186 -64.51 -12.70 -3.73
C GLY A 186 -64.16 -13.67 -2.59
N ALA A 187 -64.15 -13.15 -1.36
CA ALA A 187 -64.66 -13.73 -0.10
C ALA A 187 -64.23 -15.13 0.46
N ALA A 188 -63.82 -15.03 1.74
CA ALA A 188 -64.11 -15.90 2.89
C ALA A 188 -63.20 -17.11 3.21
N GLY A 189 -62.56 -17.04 4.39
CA GLY A 189 -62.24 -18.24 5.18
C GLY A 189 -60.98 -18.21 6.06
N PHE A 190 -61.10 -17.66 7.28
CA PHE A 190 -60.40 -18.01 8.54
C PHE A 190 -58.86 -18.09 8.61
N GLY A 191 -58.29 -17.19 9.42
CA GLY A 191 -56.95 -17.31 9.99
C GLY A 191 -56.60 -16.05 10.76
N THR A 192 -56.96 -16.01 12.03
CA THR A 192 -56.56 -14.99 13.00
C THR A 192 -55.04 -14.93 13.10
N ASP A 193 -54.43 -13.74 13.00
CA ASP A 193 -53.22 -13.45 13.74
C ASP A 193 -53.20 -11.96 14.15
N ALA A 194 -53.04 -11.79 15.45
CA ALA A 194 -52.95 -10.52 16.14
C ALA A 194 -51.64 -9.81 15.82
N GLY A 195 -51.68 -8.48 15.71
CA GLY A 195 -50.48 -7.65 15.65
C GLY A 195 -50.56 -6.51 14.65
N GLY A 196 -51.65 -5.73 14.67
CA GLY A 196 -51.70 -4.47 13.93
C GLY A 196 -50.62 -3.52 14.47
N GLN A 197 -49.50 -3.43 13.76
CA GLN A 197 -48.62 -2.30 13.92
C GLN A 197 -49.37 -1.08 13.38
N ASN A 198 -49.61 -0.11 14.25
CA ASN A 198 -50.37 1.08 13.91
C ASN A 198 -49.56 1.87 12.87
N PRO A 199 -50.07 2.17 11.66
CA PRO A 199 -49.28 2.80 10.58
C PRO A 199 -48.64 4.14 11.00
N GLU A 200 -49.26 4.84 11.95
CA GLU A 200 -48.74 6.06 12.55
C GLU A 200 -47.49 5.82 13.42
N GLN A 201 -47.44 4.69 14.14
CA GLN A 201 -46.29 4.30 14.96
C GLN A 201 -45.10 3.89 14.08
N GLU A 202 -45.37 3.19 12.97
CA GLU A 202 -44.34 2.82 12.01
C GLU A 202 -43.76 4.05 11.29
N LEU A 203 -44.62 5.00 10.88
CA LEU A 203 -44.17 6.27 10.31
C LEU A 203 -43.34 7.10 11.30
N ALA A 204 -43.71 7.11 12.58
CA ALA A 204 -42.94 7.77 13.63
C ALA A 204 -41.56 7.12 13.81
N ALA A 205 -41.49 5.78 13.82
CA ALA A 205 -40.23 5.04 13.92
C ALA A 205 -39.31 5.29 12.72
N LEU A 206 -39.86 5.29 11.50
CA LEU A 206 -39.08 5.57 10.27
C LEU A 206 -38.55 7.00 10.24
N LYS A 207 -39.34 7.99 10.69
CA LYS A 207 -38.87 9.38 10.83
C LYS A 207 -37.75 9.51 11.85
N GLN A 208 -37.86 8.83 12.99
CA GLN A 208 -36.79 8.79 13.99
C GLN A 208 -35.52 8.11 13.44
N GLN A 209 -35.66 7.03 12.68
CA GLN A 209 -34.53 6.36 12.01
C GLN A 209 -33.85 7.28 10.99
N ALA A 210 -34.63 8.00 10.17
CA ALA A 210 -34.10 8.96 9.20
C ALA A 210 -33.31 10.10 9.88
N GLN A 211 -33.82 10.62 11.00
CA GLN A 211 -33.15 11.66 11.78
C GLN A 211 -31.82 11.17 12.37
N MET A 212 -31.77 9.94 12.90
CA MET A 212 -30.52 9.35 13.39
C MET A 212 -29.49 9.15 12.27
N LEU A 213 -29.92 8.71 11.08
CA LEU A 213 -29.03 8.57 9.93
C LEU A 213 -28.47 9.91 9.45
N GLU A 214 -29.28 10.98 9.46
CA GLU A 214 -28.80 12.32 9.15
C GLU A 214 -27.74 12.80 10.12
N GLN A 215 -27.90 12.54 11.42
CA GLN A 215 -26.89 12.85 12.43
C GLN A 215 -25.57 12.09 12.16
N GLN A 216 -25.65 10.78 11.91
CA GLN A 216 -24.46 9.97 11.57
C GLN A 216 -23.76 10.48 10.31
N LYS A 217 -24.51 10.87 9.28
CA LYS A 217 -23.96 11.48 8.06
C LYS A 217 -23.22 12.78 8.36
N GLN A 218 -23.77 13.64 9.22
CA GLN A 218 -23.14 14.90 9.59
C GLN A 218 -21.82 14.67 10.34
N GLU A 219 -21.78 13.73 11.27
CA GLU A 219 -20.56 13.35 12.01
C GLU A 219 -19.48 12.82 11.07
N LEU A 220 -19.83 11.92 10.15
CA LEU A 220 -18.91 11.41 9.13
C LEU A 220 -18.33 12.53 8.27
N ASN A 221 -19.15 13.50 7.85
CA ASN A 221 -18.68 14.64 7.06
C ASN A 221 -17.72 15.55 7.85
N GLN A 222 -17.92 15.70 9.16
CA GLN A 222 -16.98 16.44 10.02
C GLN A 222 -15.62 15.73 10.09
N ARG A 223 -15.62 14.40 10.27
CA ARG A 223 -14.39 13.59 10.23
C ARG A 223 -13.72 13.67 8.86
N ILE A 224 -14.48 13.55 7.78
CA ILE A 224 -13.95 13.72 6.41
C ILE A 224 -13.28 15.09 6.26
N THR A 225 -13.91 16.17 6.75
CA THR A 225 -13.32 17.52 6.71
C THR A 225 -12.03 17.61 7.52
N GLN A 226 -11.96 16.97 8.68
CA GLN A 226 -10.75 16.88 9.50
C GLN A 226 -9.60 16.17 8.76
N PHE A 227 -9.91 15.13 7.99
CA PHE A 227 -8.90 14.40 7.19
C PHE A 227 -8.57 15.10 5.86
N GLN A 228 -9.54 15.81 5.27
CA GLN A 228 -9.35 16.57 4.02
C GLN A 228 -8.61 17.89 4.21
N THR A 229 -8.66 18.47 5.42
CA THR A 229 -7.80 19.61 5.80
C THR A 229 -6.38 19.12 6.09
N GLY A 230 -5.77 18.46 5.10
CA GLY A 230 -4.37 18.07 5.12
C GLY A 230 -3.51 19.31 5.28
N ARG A 231 -2.96 19.51 6.48
CA ARG A 231 -1.93 20.52 6.72
C ARG A 231 -0.69 20.05 6.01
N ARG A 232 -0.32 20.73 4.92
CA ARG A 232 0.91 20.44 4.22
C ARG A 232 2.01 21.34 4.78
N ALA A 233 3.11 20.73 5.19
CA ALA A 233 4.31 21.48 5.54
C ALA A 233 4.88 22.11 4.26
N VAL A 234 5.27 23.38 4.34
CA VAL A 234 5.90 24.11 3.24
C VAL A 234 6.96 25.05 3.80
N ALA A 235 8.03 25.26 3.03
CA ALA A 235 9.02 26.28 3.35
C ALA A 235 8.49 27.68 3.03
N ILE A 236 8.70 28.63 3.95
CA ILE A 236 8.32 30.04 3.81
C ILE A 236 9.57 30.90 4.00
N VAL A 237 9.69 31.95 3.20
CA VAL A 237 10.82 32.89 3.23
C VAL A 237 10.41 34.16 3.99
N ASP A 238 11.28 34.60 4.90
CA ASP A 238 11.24 35.89 5.57
C ASP A 238 11.97 36.93 4.69
N PRO A 239 11.24 37.88 4.07
CA PRO A 239 11.81 38.83 3.13
C PRO A 239 12.78 39.83 3.79
N GLU A 240 12.69 40.05 5.11
CA GLU A 240 13.59 40.97 5.81
C GLU A 240 14.97 40.36 6.06
N LYS A 241 15.05 39.03 6.15
CA LYS A 241 16.30 38.29 6.37
C LYS A 241 16.90 37.74 5.07
N CYS A 242 16.10 37.61 4.02
CA CYS A 242 16.54 37.02 2.76
C CYS A 242 17.47 37.98 2.00
N ALA A 243 18.74 37.59 1.83
CA ALA A 243 19.70 38.34 1.01
C ALA A 243 19.71 37.94 -0.47
N GLY A 244 18.87 36.98 -0.90
CA GLY A 244 18.81 36.56 -2.31
C GLY A 244 20.05 35.82 -2.83
N CYS A 245 20.85 35.20 -1.96
CA CYS A 245 22.14 34.59 -2.33
C CYS A 245 22.06 33.35 -3.25
N GLY A 246 20.88 32.75 -3.44
CA GLY A 246 20.71 31.61 -4.37
C GLY A 246 20.93 30.22 -3.78
N ILE A 247 21.61 30.08 -2.64
CA ILE A 247 21.96 28.76 -2.05
C ILE A 247 20.75 27.82 -1.93
N CYS A 248 19.62 28.35 -1.45
CA CYS A 248 18.38 27.59 -1.30
C CYS A 248 17.83 27.00 -2.61
N GLN A 249 18.08 27.64 -3.76
CA GLN A 249 17.68 27.14 -5.07
C GLN A 249 18.57 25.99 -5.52
N ASP A 250 19.89 26.07 -5.28
CA ASP A 250 20.84 25.04 -5.68
C ASP A 250 20.67 23.74 -4.89
N VAL A 251 20.31 23.85 -3.60
CA VAL A 251 20.13 22.69 -2.71
C VAL A 251 18.71 22.11 -2.76
N CYS A 252 17.79 22.69 -3.53
CA CYS A 252 16.41 22.23 -3.59
C CYS A 252 16.29 20.99 -4.49
N PRO A 253 16.04 19.79 -3.94
CA PRO A 253 16.02 18.55 -4.74
C PRO A 253 14.83 18.48 -5.71
N THR A 254 13.77 19.25 -5.45
CA THR A 254 12.56 19.27 -6.28
C THR A 254 12.49 20.47 -7.21
N GLY A 255 13.47 21.39 -7.17
CA GLY A 255 13.42 22.64 -7.93
C GLY A 255 12.23 23.55 -7.56
N ALA A 256 11.73 23.48 -6.32
CA ALA A 256 10.58 24.27 -5.86
C ALA A 256 10.91 25.74 -5.60
N ILE A 257 12.17 26.17 -5.73
CA ILE A 257 12.65 27.49 -5.29
C ILE A 257 13.26 28.23 -6.48
N SER A 258 12.86 29.49 -6.66
CA SER A 258 13.43 30.40 -7.65
C SER A 258 13.90 31.68 -6.96
N VAL A 259 15.09 32.17 -7.31
CA VAL A 259 15.67 33.39 -6.74
C VAL A 259 15.83 34.46 -7.82
N ASN A 260 15.06 35.55 -7.69
CA ASN A 260 15.20 36.77 -8.51
C ASN A 260 15.30 37.97 -7.56
N GLY A 261 16.45 38.11 -6.90
CA GLY A 261 16.68 39.08 -5.81
C GLY A 261 16.16 38.61 -4.44
N GLN A 262 14.99 37.95 -4.38
CA GLN A 262 14.51 37.23 -3.20
C GLN A 262 14.12 35.80 -3.57
N ALA A 263 14.19 34.89 -2.59
CA ALA A 263 13.77 33.50 -2.78
C ALA A 263 12.25 33.39 -2.77
N HIS A 264 11.70 32.75 -3.80
CA HIS A 264 10.28 32.46 -3.96
C HIS A 264 10.08 30.95 -3.99
N ILE A 265 9.15 30.44 -3.18
CA ILE A 265 8.92 28.99 -3.00
C ILE A 265 7.56 28.63 -3.58
N ASN A 266 7.55 27.68 -4.51
CA ASN A 266 6.32 27.08 -5.03
C ASN A 266 5.81 26.03 -4.03
N ASP A 267 4.68 26.32 -3.40
CA ASP A 267 4.06 25.51 -2.37
C ASP A 267 3.38 24.24 -2.88
N GLU A 268 3.11 24.12 -4.17
CA GLU A 268 2.58 22.91 -4.80
C GLU A 268 3.67 21.87 -5.06
N ILE A 269 4.90 22.32 -5.33
CA ILE A 269 6.07 21.47 -5.61
C ILE A 269 6.87 21.17 -4.33
N CYS A 270 6.92 22.11 -3.38
CA CYS A 270 7.74 22.00 -2.18
C CYS A 270 7.35 20.78 -1.31
N THR A 271 8.26 19.82 -1.15
CA THR A 271 8.06 18.62 -0.32
C THR A 271 8.38 18.83 1.16
N ALA A 272 8.77 20.04 1.55
CA ALA A 272 9.22 20.38 2.91
C ALA A 272 10.36 19.50 3.45
N CYS A 273 11.30 19.09 2.59
CA CYS A 273 12.50 18.35 2.98
C CYS A 273 13.49 19.15 3.86
N ALA A 274 13.26 20.46 4.04
CA ALA A 274 14.05 21.37 4.88
C ALA A 274 15.51 21.61 4.47
N ALA A 275 15.99 21.11 3.34
CA ALA A 275 17.35 21.39 2.84
C ALA A 275 17.65 22.88 2.70
N CYS A 276 16.69 23.68 2.23
CA CYS A 276 16.85 25.13 2.13
C CYS A 276 16.90 25.85 3.49
N VAL A 277 16.36 25.24 4.54
CA VAL A 277 16.39 25.80 5.90
C VAL A 277 17.77 25.62 6.52
N SER A 278 18.36 24.42 6.39
CA SER A 278 19.69 24.13 6.94
C SER A 278 20.80 24.94 6.27
N GLU A 279 20.66 25.21 4.98
CA GLU A 279 21.70 25.87 4.18
C GLU A 279 21.53 27.39 4.08
N CYS A 280 20.50 27.97 4.72
CA CYS A 280 20.29 29.42 4.67
C CYS A 280 21.19 30.13 5.70
N PRO A 281 22.25 30.87 5.27
CA PRO A 281 23.17 31.53 6.19
C PRO A 281 22.50 32.62 7.03
N ASN A 282 21.43 33.22 6.50
CA ASN A 282 20.67 34.27 7.18
C ASN A 282 19.46 33.74 7.96
N GLN A 283 19.25 32.41 7.98
CA GLN A 283 18.09 31.77 8.61
C GLN A 283 16.74 32.39 8.18
N ALA A 284 16.67 32.79 6.91
CA ALA A 284 15.52 33.47 6.33
C ALA A 284 14.41 32.51 5.91
N ILE A 285 14.55 31.19 6.08
CA ILE A 285 13.59 30.20 5.61
C ILE A 285 13.16 29.31 6.78
N VAL A 286 11.86 29.09 6.94
CA VAL A 286 11.28 28.23 7.99
C VAL A 286 10.25 27.28 7.40
N ILE A 287 10.01 26.14 8.07
CA ILE A 287 8.91 25.24 7.72
C ILE A 287 7.66 25.66 8.49
N ALA A 288 6.56 25.86 7.77
CA ALA A 288 5.26 26.18 8.35
C ALA A 288 4.18 25.23 7.80
N GLN A 289 3.12 25.05 8.58
CA GLN A 289 1.93 24.31 8.13
C GLN A 289 1.02 25.25 7.37
N LYS A 290 0.82 25.01 6.08
CA LYS A 290 -0.14 25.75 5.25
C LYS A 290 -1.41 24.92 5.11
N ASN A 291 -2.56 25.55 5.38
CA ASN A 291 -3.86 24.96 5.06
C ASN A 291 -4.01 25.01 3.54
N LEU A 292 -4.05 23.84 2.90
CA LEU A 292 -4.39 23.74 1.49
C LEU A 292 -5.83 24.25 1.32
N LYS A 293 -6.01 25.45 0.74
CA LYS A 293 -7.32 25.85 0.23
C LYS A 293 -7.62 24.89 -0.92
N ASN A 294 -8.78 24.25 -0.85
CA ASN A 294 -9.25 23.31 -1.85
C ASN A 294 -9.21 23.99 -3.25
N PRO A 295 -8.41 23.53 -4.21
CA PRO A 295 -8.46 24.04 -5.58
C PRO A 295 -9.72 23.44 -6.24
N GLY A 296 -10.88 24.06 -6.00
CA GLY A 296 -12.15 23.47 -6.41
C GLY A 296 -13.41 24.26 -6.04
N ARG A 297 -13.36 25.58 -6.04
CA ARG A 297 -14.53 26.46 -6.21
C ARG A 297 -14.18 27.62 -7.11
#